data_AF-J2F592-F1
#
_entry.id   AF-J2F592-F1
#
_cell.length_a   1.000
_cell.length_b   1.000
_cell.length_c   1.000
_cell.angle_alpha   90.00
_cell.angle_beta   90.00
_cell.angle_gamma   90.00
#
_symmetry.space_group_name_H-M   'P 1'
#
loop_
_entity.id
_entity.type
_entity.pdbx_description
1 polymer ?
#
loop_
_entity_poly.entity_id
_entity_poly.type
_entity_poly.pdbx_seq_one_letter_code
_entity_poly.pdbx_strand_id
1 'polypeptide(L)'
;MQQLAHEERLSGQKIKKERLEELYILVCHWGNLFFSQYMSLNLVMEGHIDYNEYLDRTSTKDLGGFDFSRIEMIIDIYGAQLGPSYEKVMEAREAINEVNAAHKFAYKQGRPGDVYKRPAADAQMAFGEACDELKRVISEAARAA
;
A
#
# COMPACT_ATOMS: atom_id res chain seq x y z
N MET A 1 25.04 -18.76 -31.31
CA MET A 1 25.18 -18.39 -29.88
C MET A 1 24.93 -16.90 -29.60
N GLN A 2 25.47 -15.96 -30.40
CA GLN A 2 25.24 -14.52 -30.15
C GLN A 2 23.79 -14.04 -30.38
N GLN A 3 23.06 -14.59 -31.35
CA GLN A 3 21.63 -14.26 -31.56
C GLN A 3 20.74 -14.74 -30.41
N LEU A 4 20.95 -15.97 -29.93
CA LEU A 4 20.17 -16.54 -28.81
C LEU A 4 20.32 -15.70 -27.53
N ALA A 5 21.56 -15.33 -27.18
CA ALA A 5 21.82 -14.48 -26.01
C ALA A 5 21.23 -13.07 -26.14
N HIS A 6 21.13 -12.54 -27.37
CA HIS A 6 20.50 -11.25 -27.63
C HIS A 6 18.97 -11.32 -27.47
N GLU A 7 18.34 -12.40 -27.97
CA GLU A 7 16.91 -12.66 -27.84
C GLU A 7 16.51 -12.92 -26.39
N GLU A 8 17.29 -13.70 -25.65
CA GLU A 8 17.08 -13.94 -24.20
C GLU A 8 17.14 -12.63 -23.41
N ARG A 9 18.11 -11.76 -23.74
CA ARG A 9 18.24 -10.44 -23.10
C ARG A 9 17.05 -9.53 -23.39
N LEU A 10 16.63 -9.42 -24.65
CA LEU A 10 15.46 -8.62 -25.03
C LEU A 10 14.17 -9.14 -24.38
N SER A 11 14.00 -10.46 -24.33
CA SER A 11 12.87 -11.10 -23.64
C SER A 11 12.87 -10.79 -22.15
N GLY A 12 14.03 -10.91 -21.49
CA GLY A 12 14.19 -10.59 -20.07
C GLY A 12 13.86 -9.13 -19.74
N GLN A 13 14.31 -8.19 -20.58
CA GLN A 13 13.98 -6.77 -20.44
C GLN A 13 12.48 -6.49 -20.56
N LYS A 14 11.83 -7.11 -21.55
CA LYS A 14 10.38 -6.97 -21.75
C LYS A 14 9.60 -7.51 -20.55
N ILE A 15 9.94 -8.71 -20.06
CA ILE A 15 9.29 -9.31 -18.89
C ILE A 15 9.49 -8.40 -17.67
N LYS A 16 10.71 -7.90 -17.44
CA LYS A 16 10.98 -6.99 -16.32
C LYS A 16 10.10 -5.74 -16.39
N LYS A 17 10.01 -5.11 -17.56
CA LYS A 17 9.16 -3.93 -17.76
C LYS A 17 7.69 -4.21 -17.47
N GLU A 18 7.14 -5.28 -18.02
CA GLU A 18 5.74 -5.67 -17.80
C GLU A 18 5.44 -5.91 -16.31
N ARG A 19 6.36 -6.53 -15.58
CA ARG A 19 6.20 -6.77 -14.13
C ARG A 19 6.30 -5.48 -13.32
N LEU A 20 7.17 -4.55 -13.70
CA LEU A 20 7.25 -3.24 -13.04
C LEU A 20 6.00 -2.39 -13.30
N GLU A 21 5.44 -2.43 -14.51
CA GLU A 21 4.17 -1.76 -14.83
C GLU A 21 3.01 -2.36 -14.02
N GLU A 22 2.96 -3.68 -13.88
CA GLU A 22 2.02 -4.38 -13.00
C GLU A 22 2.18 -3.93 -11.54
N LEU A 23 3.41 -3.89 -11.03
CA LEU A 23 3.70 -3.44 -9.67
C LEU A 23 3.21 -2.01 -9.42
N TYR A 24 3.38 -1.10 -10.39
CA TYR A 24 2.87 0.26 -10.29
C TYR A 24 1.36 0.29 -10.04
N ILE A 25 0.60 -0.52 -10.80
CA ILE A 25 -0.86 -0.60 -10.66
C ILE A 25 -1.24 -1.19 -9.29
N LEU A 26 -0.53 -2.22 -8.83
CA LEU A 26 -0.76 -2.79 -7.51
C LEU A 26 -0.54 -1.76 -6.39
N VAL A 27 0.50 -0.93 -6.47
CA VAL A 27 0.76 0.13 -5.49
C VAL A 27 -0.33 1.22 -5.54
N CYS A 28 -0.87 1.57 -6.72
CA CYS A 28 -2.02 2.47 -6.83
C CYS A 28 -3.25 1.93 -6.11
N HIS A 29 -3.57 0.66 -6.34
CA HIS A 29 -4.68 -0.01 -5.64
C HIS A 29 -4.43 -0.05 -4.13
N TRP A 30 -3.17 -0.19 -3.69
CA TRP A 30 -2.80 -0.19 -2.29
C TRP A 30 -3.13 1.14 -1.61
N GLY A 31 -2.71 2.25 -2.23
CA GLY A 31 -2.99 3.60 -1.77
C GLY A 31 -4.50 3.85 -1.62
N ASN A 32 -5.27 3.50 -2.65
CA ASN A 32 -6.71 3.68 -2.67
C ASN A 32 -7.42 2.88 -1.57
N LEU A 33 -6.98 1.64 -1.33
CA LEU A 33 -7.52 0.79 -0.27
C LEU A 33 -7.33 1.42 1.10
N PHE A 34 -6.11 1.79 1.45
CA PHE A 34 -5.81 2.37 2.76
C PHE A 34 -6.52 3.70 2.96
N PHE A 35 -6.60 4.53 1.91
CA PHE A 35 -7.37 5.76 1.96
C PHE A 35 -8.86 5.51 2.24
N SER A 36 -9.48 4.53 1.57
CA SER A 36 -10.88 4.16 1.81
C SER A 36 -11.13 3.65 3.23
N GLN A 37 -10.21 2.83 3.75
CA GLN A 37 -10.26 2.35 5.14
C GLN A 37 -10.12 3.50 6.14
N TYR A 38 -9.19 4.42 5.90
CA TYR A 38 -9.03 5.63 6.71
C TYR A 38 -10.30 6.49 6.72
N MET A 39 -10.91 6.74 5.57
CA MET A 39 -12.16 7.50 5.49
C MET A 39 -13.27 6.85 6.32
N SER A 40 -13.38 5.52 6.26
CA SER A 40 -14.34 4.78 7.08
C SER A 40 -14.01 4.85 8.57
N LEU A 41 -12.74 4.76 8.94
CA LEU A 41 -12.31 4.86 10.34
C LEU A 41 -12.54 6.27 10.91
N ASN A 42 -12.34 7.32 10.12
CA ASN A 42 -12.59 8.69 10.53
C ASN A 42 -14.07 8.89 10.92
N LEU A 43 -15.01 8.25 10.20
CA LEU A 43 -16.43 8.27 10.58
C LEU A 43 -16.70 7.62 11.94
N VAL A 44 -15.93 6.58 12.31
CA VAL A 44 -16.01 5.99 13.67
C VAL A 44 -15.48 6.98 14.70
N MET A 45 -14.35 7.64 14.41
CA MET A 45 -13.76 8.65 15.30
C MET A 45 -14.68 9.86 15.50
N GLU A 46 -15.50 10.18 14.51
CA GLU A 46 -16.54 11.22 14.55
C GLU A 46 -17.85 10.78 15.23
N GLY A 47 -17.99 9.48 15.52
CA GLY A 47 -19.22 8.92 16.09
C GLY A 47 -20.39 8.84 15.09
N HIS A 48 -20.11 8.92 13.79
CA HIS A 48 -21.13 8.80 12.74
C HIS A 48 -21.53 7.36 12.47
N ILE A 49 -20.61 6.42 12.68
CA ILE A 49 -20.82 4.98 12.53
C ILE A 49 -20.19 4.25 13.71
N ASP A 50 -20.64 3.03 13.98
CA ASP A 50 -20.01 2.18 15.00
C ASP A 50 -18.86 1.34 14.40
N TYR A 51 -18.11 0.68 15.29
CA TYR A 51 -16.98 -0.16 14.87
C TYR A 51 -17.42 -1.40 14.07
N ASN A 52 -18.63 -1.92 14.25
CA ASN A 52 -19.13 -3.06 13.47
C ASN A 52 -19.46 -2.63 12.04
N GLU A 53 -20.12 -1.48 11.86
CA GLU A 53 -20.37 -0.89 10.55
C GLU A 53 -19.06 -0.58 9.81
N TYR A 54 -18.04 -0.09 10.54
CA TYR A 54 -16.69 0.05 9.99
C TYR A 54 -16.11 -1.29 9.53
N LEU A 55 -16.23 -2.34 10.35
CA LEU A 55 -15.74 -3.66 9.99
C LEU A 55 -16.49 -4.23 8.80
N ASP A 56 -17.79 -4.00 8.66
CA ASP A 56 -18.58 -4.45 7.50
C ASP A 56 -18.09 -3.76 6.22
N ARG A 57 -17.89 -2.43 6.27
CA ARG A 57 -17.37 -1.62 5.14
C ARG A 57 -15.94 -1.94 4.75
N THR A 58 -15.11 -2.32 5.73
CA THR A 58 -13.68 -2.64 5.51
C THR A 58 -13.42 -4.14 5.42
N SER A 59 -14.45 -4.97 5.61
CA SER A 59 -14.32 -6.42 5.54
C SER A 59 -13.84 -6.83 4.16
N THR A 60 -12.88 -7.75 4.16
CA THR A 60 -12.12 -8.16 2.99
C THR A 60 -12.93 -8.93 1.94
N LYS A 61 -14.25 -9.14 2.14
CA LYS A 61 -15.11 -9.86 1.19
C LYS A 61 -15.23 -9.15 -0.16
N ASP A 62 -14.96 -7.84 -0.21
CA ASP A 62 -14.98 -7.04 -1.44
C ASP A 62 -13.59 -6.55 -1.91
N LEU A 63 -12.49 -6.99 -1.29
CA LEU A 63 -11.11 -6.62 -1.70
C LEU A 63 -10.60 -7.44 -2.89
N GLY A 64 -11.43 -7.60 -3.91
CA GLY A 64 -11.18 -8.42 -5.10
C GLY A 64 -9.75 -8.29 -5.62
N GLY A 65 -8.92 -9.28 -5.32
CA GLY A 65 -7.60 -9.45 -5.93
C GLY A 65 -6.46 -8.59 -5.38
N PHE A 66 -6.56 -7.98 -4.20
CA PHE A 66 -5.41 -7.29 -3.61
C PHE A 66 -4.38 -8.29 -3.03
N ASP A 67 -3.38 -8.64 -3.83
CA ASP A 67 -2.36 -9.64 -3.51
C ASP A 67 -1.06 -8.98 -3.04
N PHE A 68 -0.94 -8.78 -1.72
CA PHE A 68 0.28 -8.25 -1.09
C PHE A 68 1.50 -9.14 -1.39
N SER A 69 1.31 -10.46 -1.42
CA SER A 69 2.38 -11.41 -1.73
C SER A 69 2.89 -11.22 -3.16
N ARG A 70 2.03 -10.78 -4.08
CA ARG A 70 2.42 -10.45 -5.45
C ARG A 70 3.29 -9.19 -5.54
N ILE A 71 3.03 -8.19 -4.70
CA ILE A 71 3.88 -6.99 -4.59
C ILE A 71 5.29 -7.39 -4.15
N GLU A 72 5.38 -8.14 -3.04
CA GLU A 72 6.65 -8.65 -2.50
C GLU A 72 7.41 -9.46 -3.56
N MET A 73 6.74 -10.44 -4.18
CA MET A 73 7.33 -11.29 -5.22
C MET A 73 7.90 -10.48 -6.40
N ILE A 74 7.19 -9.47 -6.89
CA ILE A 74 7.70 -8.67 -8.03
C ILE A 74 8.92 -7.85 -7.61
N ILE A 75 8.91 -7.28 -6.40
CA ILE A 75 10.04 -6.51 -5.87
C ILE A 75 11.26 -7.42 -5.72
N ASP A 76 11.11 -8.60 -5.13
CA ASP A 76 12.20 -9.54 -4.91
C ASP A 76 12.84 -10.04 -6.21
N ILE A 77 12.03 -10.30 -7.24
CA ILE A 77 12.51 -10.88 -8.50
C ILE A 77 13.00 -9.80 -9.48
N TYR A 78 12.30 -8.67 -9.60
CA TYR A 78 12.50 -7.70 -10.68
C TYR A 78 12.94 -6.31 -10.19
N GLY A 79 12.86 -6.07 -8.88
CA GLY A 79 12.87 -4.73 -8.29
C GLY A 79 13.84 -4.57 -7.13
N ALA A 80 14.99 -5.24 -7.10
CA ALA A 80 15.96 -5.11 -6.01
C ALA A 80 16.30 -3.63 -5.65
N GLN A 81 16.33 -2.75 -6.65
CA GLN A 81 16.55 -1.31 -6.47
C GLN A 81 15.38 -0.54 -5.83
N LEU A 82 14.19 -1.16 -5.73
CA LEU A 82 12.98 -0.60 -5.13
C LEU A 82 12.92 -0.80 -3.62
N GLY A 83 13.76 -1.69 -3.07
CA GLY A 83 13.76 -2.08 -1.65
C GLY A 83 13.66 -0.90 -0.67
N PRO A 84 14.54 0.12 -0.77
CA PRO A 84 14.49 1.26 0.14
C PRO A 84 13.19 2.07 0.08
N SER A 85 12.59 2.22 -1.11
CA SER A 85 11.28 2.90 -1.24
C SER A 85 10.13 2.03 -0.73
N TYR A 86 10.24 0.71 -0.86
CA TYR A 86 9.24 -0.23 -0.38
C TYR A 86 9.23 -0.32 1.16
N GLU A 87 10.41 -0.33 1.77
CA GLU A 87 10.56 -0.34 3.23
C GLU A 87 9.89 0.88 3.87
N LYS A 88 10.05 2.07 3.28
CA LYS A 88 9.33 3.28 3.73
C LYS A 88 7.81 3.15 3.69
N VAL A 89 7.26 2.46 2.68
CA VAL A 89 5.81 2.18 2.63
C VAL A 89 5.41 1.26 3.78
N MET A 90 6.25 0.28 4.12
CA MET A 90 5.99 -0.62 5.24
C MET A 90 6.06 0.09 6.60
N GLU A 91 7.05 0.94 6.82
CA GLU A 91 7.15 1.78 8.02
C GLU A 91 5.91 2.70 8.16
N ALA A 92 5.50 3.36 7.08
CA ALA A 92 4.31 4.21 7.11
C ALA A 92 3.02 3.41 7.37
N ARG A 93 2.92 2.18 6.83
CA ARG A 93 1.81 1.26 7.13
C ARG A 93 1.81 0.83 8.60
N GLU A 94 2.97 0.63 9.21
CA GLU A 94 3.08 0.32 10.63
C GLU A 94 2.51 1.44 11.50
N ALA A 95 2.84 2.70 11.19
CA ALA A 95 2.27 3.86 11.87
C ALA A 95 0.72 3.92 11.78
N ILE A 96 0.15 3.58 10.61
CA ILE A 96 -1.31 3.45 10.46
C ILE A 96 -1.85 2.35 11.40
N ASN A 97 -1.20 1.20 11.45
CA ASN A 97 -1.63 0.08 12.30
C ASN A 97 -1.60 0.44 13.78
N GLU A 98 -0.57 1.17 14.23
CA GLU A 98 -0.45 1.64 15.61
C GLU A 98 -1.61 2.56 15.99
N VAL A 99 -1.93 3.55 15.15
CA VAL A 99 -3.06 4.47 15.39
C VAL A 99 -4.38 3.70 15.43
N ASN A 100 -4.60 2.79 14.48
CA ASN A 100 -5.79 1.97 14.41
C ASN A 100 -5.95 1.08 15.65
N ALA A 101 -4.87 0.46 16.12
CA ALA A 101 -4.87 -0.37 17.31
C ALA A 101 -5.16 0.44 18.58
N ALA A 102 -4.52 1.60 18.72
CA ALA A 102 -4.73 2.50 19.85
C ALA A 102 -6.16 3.03 19.90
N HIS A 103 -6.71 3.47 18.76
CA HIS A 103 -8.10 3.91 18.66
C HIS A 103 -9.07 2.77 19.00
N LYS A 104 -8.87 1.56 18.44
CA LYS A 104 -9.71 0.39 18.74
C LYS A 104 -9.74 0.07 20.23
N PHE A 105 -8.59 0.15 20.90
CA PHE A 105 -8.50 -0.08 22.34
C PHE A 105 -9.25 0.98 23.13
N ALA A 106 -9.09 2.26 22.79
CA ALA A 106 -9.80 3.37 23.42
C ALA A 106 -11.32 3.30 23.21
N TYR A 107 -11.76 3.00 21.98
CA TYR A 107 -13.17 2.83 21.63
C TYR A 107 -13.85 1.75 22.49
N LYS A 108 -13.19 0.59 22.68
CA LYS A 108 -13.69 -0.49 23.54
C LYS A 108 -13.86 -0.08 25.02
N GLN A 109 -13.19 0.97 25.45
CA GLN A 109 -13.32 1.54 26.80
C GLN A 109 -14.31 2.71 26.87
N GLY A 110 -15.01 3.02 25.77
CA GLY A 110 -15.91 4.17 25.69
C GLY A 110 -15.19 5.52 25.70
N ARG A 111 -13.90 5.56 25.33
CA ARG A 111 -13.14 6.81 25.23
C ARG A 111 -13.39 7.51 23.88
N PRO A 112 -13.36 8.84 23.83
CA PRO A 112 -13.61 9.59 22.61
C PRO A 112 -12.53 9.35 21.54
N GLY A 113 -12.95 9.28 20.28
CA GLY A 113 -12.09 9.05 19.11
C GLY A 113 -11.37 10.31 18.58
N ASP A 114 -11.81 11.51 18.95
CA ASP A 114 -11.31 12.78 18.40
C ASP A 114 -9.80 12.95 18.49
N VAL A 115 -9.19 12.45 19.57
CA VAL A 115 -7.74 12.54 19.80
C VAL A 115 -6.91 11.75 18.79
N TYR A 116 -7.52 10.82 18.07
CA TYR A 116 -6.87 9.97 17.06
C TYR A 116 -7.01 10.51 15.63
N LYS A 117 -7.87 11.50 15.38
CA LYS A 117 -8.12 12.04 14.03
C LYS A 117 -6.87 12.58 13.37
N ARG A 118 -6.14 13.45 14.09
CA ARG A 118 -4.90 14.04 13.58
C ARG A 118 -3.79 13.00 13.41
N PRO A 119 -3.48 12.15 14.41
CA PRO A 119 -2.54 11.04 14.21
C PRO A 119 -2.88 10.13 13.03
N ALA A 120 -4.16 9.81 12.82
CA ALA A 120 -4.60 8.99 11.70
C ALA A 120 -4.40 9.71 10.36
N ALA A 121 -4.73 11.00 10.29
CA ALA A 121 -4.51 11.82 9.10
C ALA A 121 -3.02 11.92 8.76
N ASP A 122 -2.17 12.21 9.75
CA ASP A 122 -0.72 12.34 9.58
C ASP A 122 -0.11 11.01 9.09
N ALA A 123 -0.49 9.88 9.68
CA ALA A 123 -0.04 8.55 9.25
C ALA A 123 -0.53 8.20 7.82
N GLN A 124 -1.79 8.52 7.49
CA GLN A 124 -2.35 8.26 6.17
C GLN A 124 -1.69 9.12 5.08
N MET A 125 -1.35 10.37 5.38
CA MET A 125 -0.59 11.24 4.47
C MET A 125 0.82 10.71 4.23
N ALA A 126 1.54 10.34 5.29
CA ALA A 126 2.88 9.76 5.18
C ALA A 126 2.89 8.47 4.35
N PHE A 127 1.87 7.61 4.51
CA PHE A 127 1.70 6.43 3.67
C PHE A 127 1.45 6.78 2.20
N GLY A 128 0.60 7.78 1.93
CA GLY A 128 0.36 8.26 0.57
C GLY A 128 1.64 8.77 -0.10
N GLU A 129 2.43 9.58 0.61
CA GLU A 129 3.72 10.09 0.12
C GLU A 129 4.72 8.94 -0.15
N ALA A 130 4.79 7.95 0.73
CA ALA A 130 5.65 6.78 0.54
C ALA A 130 5.20 5.95 -0.69
N CYS A 131 3.90 5.77 -0.89
CA CYS A 131 3.35 5.12 -2.08
C CYS A 131 3.67 5.90 -3.37
N ASP A 132 3.58 7.23 -3.33
CA ASP A 132 3.93 8.10 -4.48
C ASP A 132 5.41 8.01 -4.84
N GLU A 133 6.29 7.98 -3.83
CA GLU A 133 7.73 7.78 -4.04
C GLU A 133 8.03 6.40 -4.62
N LEU A 134 7.44 5.33 -4.08
CA LEU A 134 7.61 3.98 -4.62
C LEU A 134 7.16 3.91 -6.09
N LYS A 135 5.99 4.47 -6.42
CA LYS A 135 5.50 4.57 -7.80
C LYS A 135 6.47 5.31 -8.72
N ARG A 136 7.07 6.41 -8.24
CA ARG A 136 8.09 7.15 -8.99
C ARG A 136 9.29 6.27 -9.33
N VAL A 137 9.87 5.60 -8.34
CA VAL A 137 11.04 4.72 -8.53
C VAL A 137 10.69 3.52 -9.43
N ILE A 138 9.50 2.92 -9.28
CA ILE A 138 9.01 1.87 -10.19
C ILE A 138 8.97 2.37 -11.63
N SER A 139 8.43 3.57 -11.86
CA SER A 139 8.31 4.14 -13.20
C SER A 139 9.67 4.40 -13.85
N GLU A 140 10.66 4.83 -13.06
CA GLU A 140 12.04 5.05 -13.52
C GLU A 140 12.70 3.72 -13.86
N ALA A 141 12.54 2.71 -13.02
CA ALA A 141 13.02 1.36 -13.27
C ALA A 141 12.41 0.74 -14.53
N ALA A 142 11.09 0.94 -14.76
CA ALA A 142 10.39 0.42 -15.93
C ALA A 142 10.83 1.12 -17.24
N ARG A 143 11.19 2.42 -17.18
CA ARG A 143 11.74 3.15 -18.33
C ARG A 143 13.17 2.73 -18.69
N ALA A 144 13.94 2.30 -17.70
CA ALA A 144 15.33 1.89 -17.86
C ALA A 144 15.50 0.40 -18.22
N ALA A 145 14.43 -0.41 -18.08
CA ALA A 145 14.40 -1.84 -18.41
C ALA A 145 14.32 -2.08 -19.93
#